data_AF-A0A3D9JQ42-F1
#
_entry.id   AF-A0A3D9JQ42-F1
#
_cell.length_a   1.000
_cell.length_b   1.000
_cell.length_c   1.000
_cell.angle_alpha   90.00
_cell.angle_beta   90.00
_cell.angle_gamma   90.00
#
_symmetry.space_group_name_H-M   'P 1'
#
loop_
_entity.id
_entity.type
_entity.pdbx_description
1 polymer ?
#
loop_
_entity_poly.entity_id
_entity_poly.type
_entity_poly.pdbx_seq_one_letter_code
_entity_poly.pdbx_strand_id
1 'polypeptide(L)'
;MKERMTIIQPSKIKAIINEIAIFPLLPLFHKESEHSNLAALVLDQKQSNSTLEERIQHYQGLWRDTFHYLFFRFLPHSDPDSESIGFEMTPFSYMLATEYSLELNNLFELTEKDLNYIDLLLLSWAEAGWKLPAPSEQLDFALKIICFPPFMALSTFYRKAYHWNVQNAEHLLSMVVSKDVSFPSYEKNFAFQYTDRFISQETYRSIGGVDGLIANLGLSSNTKEKLKQLKNSIPESKQVKIRVICPTCGDYHDQPTIHHDDILYAHLLEEAPNVQIEIGFNWYEEFRLMVRNEIEKLISDPLSKINNVKDPTCVILVEGATEELALPQMAIRIGMPLSLKNIQVTNCKSKEKVLEQFRYIRSNFPELKICVLLDSDAEKEKRELEKMMEGKRDKFSLTFIPKGTFEDLVPLPIVVASLNELYPAENGYEESDFKSEKGVLHDINYLVWQRGNSKLDKVKFINEAVRRMEEKDVSNLIWELIKEAYKLSGANIGME
;
A
#
# COMPACT_ATOMS: atom_id res chain seq x y z
N MET A 1 -17.46 -34.65 -16.56
CA MET A 1 -17.65 -33.19 -16.70
C MET A 1 -16.70 -32.53 -15.74
N LYS A 2 -15.68 -31.79 -16.21
CA LYS A 2 -14.91 -30.90 -15.32
C LYS A 2 -15.86 -29.75 -14.99
N GLU A 3 -16.34 -29.67 -13.76
CA GLU A 3 -16.99 -28.44 -13.28
C GLU A 3 -16.06 -27.28 -13.61
N ARG A 4 -16.59 -26.28 -14.32
CA ARG A 4 -15.86 -25.03 -14.53
C ARG A 4 -15.72 -24.41 -13.15
N MET A 5 -14.57 -24.59 -12.50
CA MET A 5 -14.24 -23.89 -11.27
C MET A 5 -14.37 -22.39 -11.55
N THR A 6 -15.25 -21.73 -10.81
CA THR A 6 -15.35 -20.28 -10.84
C THR A 6 -14.20 -19.76 -9.98
N ILE A 7 -13.12 -19.32 -10.61
CA ILE A 7 -11.93 -18.80 -9.92
C ILE A 7 -11.88 -17.27 -10.02
N ILE A 8 -11.36 -16.62 -8.98
CA ILE A 8 -11.01 -15.21 -9.05
C ILE A 8 -9.84 -15.07 -10.02
N GLN A 9 -9.99 -14.22 -11.03
CA GLN A 9 -8.95 -14.01 -12.03
C GLN A 9 -7.67 -13.46 -11.37
N PRO A 10 -6.46 -13.94 -11.72
CA PRO A 10 -5.21 -13.47 -11.13
C PRO A 10 -5.00 -11.95 -11.21
N SER A 11 -5.53 -11.28 -12.24
CA SER A 11 -5.53 -9.82 -12.36
C SER A 11 -6.32 -9.14 -11.24
N LYS A 12 -7.47 -9.70 -10.85
CA LYS A 12 -8.29 -9.22 -9.74
C LYS A 12 -7.61 -9.46 -8.40
N ILE A 13 -6.93 -10.59 -8.23
CA ILE A 13 -6.14 -10.86 -7.02
C ILE A 13 -5.03 -9.82 -6.86
N LYS A 14 -4.32 -9.50 -7.95
CA LYS A 14 -3.30 -8.44 -7.96
C LYS A 14 -3.91 -7.07 -7.64
N ALA A 15 -5.11 -6.76 -8.14
CA ALA A 15 -5.81 -5.51 -7.83
C ALA A 15 -6.16 -5.42 -6.34
N ILE A 16 -6.77 -6.46 -5.77
CA ILE A 16 -7.07 -6.58 -4.33
C ILE A 16 -5.80 -6.33 -3.52
N ILE A 17 -4.72 -7.05 -3.82
CA ILE A 17 -3.45 -6.94 -3.10
C ILE A 17 -2.85 -5.55 -3.18
N ASN A 18 -2.89 -4.93 -4.36
CA ASN A 18 -2.42 -3.57 -4.54
C ASN A 18 -3.28 -2.57 -3.76
N GLU A 19 -4.61 -2.69 -3.80
CA GLU A 19 -5.55 -1.89 -3.01
C GLU A 19 -5.21 -1.97 -1.52
N ILE A 20 -4.99 -3.18 -1.00
CA ILE A 20 -4.62 -3.40 0.39
C ILE A 20 -3.20 -2.83 0.71
N ALA A 21 -2.27 -2.84 -0.26
CA ALA A 21 -0.88 -2.41 -0.09
C ALA A 21 -0.71 -0.90 0.16
N ILE A 22 -1.56 -0.07 -0.46
CA ILE A 22 -1.38 1.40 -0.47
C ILE A 22 -2.01 2.04 0.76
N PHE A 23 -3.13 1.48 1.18
CA PHE A 23 -3.90 2.00 2.29
C PHE A 23 -4.51 0.81 3.03
N PRO A 24 -3.95 0.40 4.18
CA PRO A 24 -4.65 -0.54 5.07
C PRO A 24 -6.04 -0.03 5.50
N LEU A 25 -6.37 1.26 5.27
CA LEU A 25 -7.53 1.94 5.84
C LEU A 25 -8.59 2.45 4.85
N LEU A 26 -8.37 2.49 3.53
CA LEU A 26 -9.30 3.19 2.60
C LEU A 26 -10.00 2.32 1.52
N PRO A 27 -9.36 1.32 0.88
CA PRO A 27 -9.94 0.72 -0.33
C PRO A 27 -10.86 -0.48 -0.09
N LEU A 28 -10.83 -1.09 1.10
CA LEU A 28 -11.53 -2.36 1.36
C LEU A 28 -13.06 -2.27 1.18
N PHE A 29 -13.63 -1.05 1.24
CA PHE A 29 -15.07 -0.84 1.15
C PHE A 29 -15.45 0.43 0.36
N HIS A 30 -14.54 0.98 -0.45
CA HIS A 30 -14.90 2.09 -1.34
C HIS A 30 -15.80 1.55 -2.45
N LYS A 31 -16.91 2.23 -2.77
CA LYS A 31 -17.94 1.78 -3.73
C LYS A 31 -17.42 1.40 -5.12
N GLU A 32 -16.22 1.85 -5.47
CA GLU A 32 -15.57 1.65 -6.77
C GLU A 32 -14.37 0.67 -6.72
N SER A 33 -14.02 0.10 -5.56
CA SER A 33 -12.90 -0.84 -5.46
C SER A 33 -13.26 -2.21 -6.04
N GLU A 34 -12.30 -2.91 -6.64
CA GLU A 34 -12.56 -4.26 -7.16
C GLU A 34 -12.82 -5.27 -6.02
N HIS A 35 -12.29 -5.01 -4.81
CA HIS A 35 -12.63 -5.78 -3.62
C HIS A 35 -14.10 -5.61 -3.21
N SER A 36 -14.66 -4.41 -3.38
CA SER A 36 -16.10 -4.17 -3.20
C SER A 36 -16.96 -5.03 -4.12
N ASN A 37 -16.47 -5.48 -5.29
CA ASN A 37 -17.20 -6.40 -6.16
C ASN A 37 -17.21 -7.86 -5.66
N LEU A 38 -16.21 -8.28 -4.88
CA LEU A 38 -16.14 -9.62 -4.27
C LEU A 38 -16.83 -9.64 -2.92
N ALA A 39 -16.62 -8.63 -2.08
CA ALA A 39 -17.42 -8.38 -0.89
C ALA A 39 -18.90 -8.14 -1.27
N ALA A 40 -19.17 -7.59 -2.46
CA ALA A 40 -20.51 -7.55 -3.02
C ALA A 40 -21.13 -8.93 -3.19
N LEU A 41 -20.40 -10.04 -3.30
CA LEU A 41 -21.06 -11.36 -3.28
C LEU A 41 -21.74 -11.63 -1.93
N VAL A 42 -21.21 -11.07 -0.85
CA VAL A 42 -21.79 -11.14 0.49
C VAL A 42 -22.87 -10.05 0.67
N LEU A 43 -22.67 -8.86 0.07
CA LEU A 43 -23.54 -7.68 0.17
C LEU A 43 -24.67 -7.60 -0.89
N ASP A 44 -24.61 -8.35 -2.00
CA ASP A 44 -25.48 -8.18 -3.18
C ASP A 44 -26.86 -8.79 -2.95
N GLN A 45 -27.83 -7.88 -2.85
CA GLN A 45 -29.24 -8.15 -2.64
C GLN A 45 -29.92 -8.81 -3.84
N LYS A 46 -29.31 -8.78 -5.05
CA LYS A 46 -29.91 -9.35 -6.27
C LYS A 46 -29.82 -10.87 -6.34
N GLN A 47 -29.06 -11.52 -5.47
CA GLN A 47 -29.17 -12.97 -5.23
C GLN A 47 -30.43 -13.25 -4.39
N SER A 48 -31.60 -12.92 -4.95
CA SER A 48 -32.85 -12.61 -4.24
C SER A 48 -33.50 -13.75 -3.45
N ASN A 49 -32.84 -14.90 -3.28
CA ASN A 49 -33.33 -16.04 -2.51
C ASN A 49 -32.27 -16.70 -1.60
N SER A 50 -31.02 -16.26 -1.62
CA SER A 50 -29.96 -16.89 -0.80
C SER A 50 -29.89 -16.27 0.60
N THR A 51 -29.68 -17.08 1.64
CA THR A 51 -29.43 -16.58 3.01
C THR A 51 -28.04 -15.94 3.13
N LEU A 52 -27.79 -15.16 4.19
CA LEU A 52 -26.44 -14.67 4.47
C LEU A 52 -25.43 -15.82 4.60
N GLU A 53 -25.80 -16.90 5.29
CA GLU A 53 -24.99 -18.12 5.43
C GLU A 53 -24.56 -18.68 4.07
N GLU A 54 -25.50 -18.82 3.12
CA GLU A 54 -25.21 -19.35 1.78
C GLU A 54 -24.27 -18.44 0.99
N ARG A 55 -24.45 -17.12 1.09
CA ARG A 55 -23.54 -16.13 0.45
C ARG A 55 -22.13 -16.23 1.01
N ILE A 56 -21.99 -16.41 2.32
CA ILE A 56 -20.69 -16.56 3.00
C ILE A 56 -19.99 -17.85 2.57
N GLN A 57 -20.73 -18.97 2.56
CA GLN A 57 -20.19 -20.25 2.10
C GLN A 57 -19.72 -20.18 0.65
N HIS A 58 -20.48 -19.50 -0.21
CA HIS A 58 -20.08 -19.27 -1.59
C HIS A 58 -18.80 -18.42 -1.69
N TYR A 59 -18.73 -17.32 -0.94
CA TYR A 59 -17.55 -16.45 -0.88
C TYR A 59 -16.29 -17.20 -0.42
N GLN A 60 -16.38 -17.99 0.65
CA GLN A 60 -15.28 -18.82 1.14
C GLN A 60 -14.88 -19.92 0.15
N GLY A 61 -15.86 -20.55 -0.52
CA GLY A 61 -15.63 -21.53 -1.57
C GLY A 61 -14.88 -20.94 -2.76
N LEU A 62 -15.22 -19.72 -3.17
CA LEU A 62 -14.54 -19.00 -4.26
C LEU A 62 -13.06 -18.75 -3.94
N TRP A 63 -12.77 -18.33 -2.70
CA TRP A 63 -11.39 -18.18 -2.24
C TRP A 63 -10.63 -19.50 -2.24
N ARG A 64 -11.28 -20.59 -1.79
CA ARG A 64 -10.69 -21.94 -1.80
C ARG A 64 -10.30 -22.40 -3.19
N ASP A 65 -11.24 -22.33 -4.13
CA ASP A 65 -11.02 -22.71 -5.52
C ASP A 65 -9.92 -21.85 -6.17
N THR A 66 -9.91 -20.56 -5.86
CA THR A 66 -8.87 -19.63 -6.32
C THR A 66 -7.50 -20.03 -5.80
N PHE A 67 -7.40 -20.37 -4.52
CA PHE A 67 -6.15 -20.73 -3.89
C PHE A 67 -5.58 -22.05 -4.43
N HIS A 68 -6.46 -23.04 -4.62
CA HIS A 68 -6.10 -24.31 -5.26
C HIS A 68 -5.58 -24.08 -6.67
N TYR A 69 -6.24 -23.22 -7.45
CA TYR A 69 -5.78 -22.84 -8.78
C TYR A 69 -4.39 -22.17 -8.74
N LEU A 70 -4.18 -21.23 -7.82
CA LEU A 70 -2.90 -20.54 -7.68
C LEU A 70 -1.75 -21.50 -7.35
N PHE A 71 -1.94 -22.39 -6.38
CA PHE A 71 -0.94 -23.40 -6.04
C PHE A 71 -0.71 -24.37 -7.20
N PHE A 72 -1.76 -24.94 -7.78
CA PHE A 72 -1.63 -25.83 -8.93
C PHE A 72 -0.86 -25.18 -10.09
N ARG A 73 -1.12 -23.89 -10.35
CA ARG A 73 -0.53 -23.18 -11.48
C ARG A 73 0.90 -22.71 -11.25
N PHE A 74 1.21 -22.21 -10.05
CA PHE A 74 2.46 -21.49 -9.77
C PHE A 74 3.37 -22.21 -8.77
N LEU A 75 2.83 -23.11 -7.96
CA LEU A 75 3.54 -23.88 -6.94
C LEU A 75 3.07 -25.36 -6.94
N PRO A 76 3.17 -26.09 -8.07
CA PRO A 76 2.54 -27.41 -8.24
C PRO A 76 3.09 -28.51 -7.31
N HIS A 77 4.21 -28.24 -6.62
CA HIS A 77 4.84 -29.15 -5.65
C HIS A 77 4.46 -28.82 -4.19
N SER A 78 3.72 -27.74 -3.97
CA SER A 78 3.22 -27.34 -2.67
C SER A 78 1.79 -27.82 -2.50
N ASP A 79 1.46 -28.28 -1.29
CA ASP A 79 0.11 -28.70 -0.94
C ASP A 79 -0.75 -27.45 -0.62
N PRO A 80 -1.82 -27.16 -1.38
CA PRO A 80 -2.74 -26.08 -1.05
C PRO A 80 -3.62 -26.40 0.17
N ASP A 81 -3.87 -27.68 0.46
CA ASP A 81 -4.81 -28.11 1.52
C ASP A 81 -4.21 -27.91 2.93
N SER A 82 -2.92 -27.57 3.03
CA SER A 82 -2.30 -27.20 4.30
C SER A 82 -2.75 -25.84 4.83
N GLU A 83 -3.32 -24.98 3.97
CA GLU A 83 -3.73 -23.62 4.33
C GLU A 83 -5.24 -23.57 4.59
N SER A 84 -5.67 -23.27 5.82
CA SER A 84 -7.09 -23.19 6.15
C SER A 84 -7.72 -21.92 5.60
N ILE A 85 -8.69 -22.05 4.69
CA ILE A 85 -9.47 -20.92 4.16
C ILE A 85 -10.77 -20.83 4.96
N GLY A 86 -10.83 -19.85 5.86
CA GLY A 86 -11.94 -19.57 6.76
C GLY A 86 -11.94 -18.12 7.22
N PHE A 87 -12.70 -17.81 8.28
CA PHE A 87 -12.69 -16.49 8.87
C PHE A 87 -11.33 -16.15 9.47
N GLU A 88 -10.83 -14.96 9.19
CA GLU A 88 -9.53 -14.52 9.66
C GLU A 88 -9.67 -13.64 10.90
N MET A 89 -9.25 -14.17 12.06
CA MET A 89 -9.18 -13.45 13.33
C MET A 89 -7.73 -13.32 13.78
N THR A 90 -7.01 -12.44 13.11
CA THR A 90 -5.65 -12.05 13.48
C THR A 90 -5.69 -10.72 14.24
N PRO A 91 -4.63 -10.35 14.97
CA PRO A 91 -4.49 -9.01 15.51
C PRO A 91 -4.71 -7.91 14.46
N PHE A 92 -4.26 -8.14 13.22
CA PHE A 92 -4.43 -7.21 12.12
C PHE A 92 -5.89 -7.08 11.67
N SER A 93 -6.57 -8.21 11.37
CA SER A 93 -7.98 -8.18 10.94
C SER A 93 -8.91 -7.69 12.05
N TYR A 94 -8.62 -8.03 13.32
CA TYR A 94 -9.33 -7.52 14.49
C TYR A 94 -9.18 -6.00 14.64
N MET A 95 -7.95 -5.48 14.50
CA MET A 95 -7.69 -4.03 14.53
C MET A 95 -8.46 -3.31 13.43
N LEU A 96 -8.43 -3.84 12.21
CA LEU A 96 -9.19 -3.25 11.09
C LEU A 96 -10.71 -3.30 11.32
N ALA A 97 -11.24 -4.40 11.85
CA ALA A 97 -12.68 -4.53 12.10
C ALA A 97 -13.18 -3.56 13.17
N THR A 98 -12.36 -3.33 14.20
CA THR A 98 -12.73 -2.50 15.37
C THR A 98 -12.47 -1.01 15.18
N GLU A 99 -11.39 -0.62 14.49
CA GLU A 99 -11.01 0.80 14.36
C GLU A 99 -11.58 1.48 13.12
N TYR A 100 -12.11 0.72 12.16
CA TYR A 100 -12.66 1.28 10.94
C TYR A 100 -14.09 1.80 11.15
N SER A 101 -14.33 3.06 10.79
CA SER A 101 -15.58 3.79 11.06
C SER A 101 -16.74 3.45 10.12
N LEU A 102 -16.57 2.53 9.16
CA LEU A 102 -17.65 2.15 8.26
C LEU A 102 -18.61 1.20 8.96
N GLU A 103 -19.86 1.63 9.09
CA GLU A 103 -20.96 0.79 9.55
C GLU A 103 -21.55 -0.01 8.39
N LEU A 104 -21.35 -1.32 8.40
CA LEU A 104 -21.89 -2.25 7.40
C LEU A 104 -23.34 -2.65 7.69
N ASN A 105 -23.80 -2.54 8.94
CA ASN A 105 -25.19 -2.85 9.33
C ASN A 105 -26.24 -2.14 8.45
N ASN A 106 -25.95 -0.94 7.95
CA ASN A 106 -26.83 -0.13 7.10
C ASN A 106 -26.77 -0.57 5.61
N LEU A 107 -25.77 -1.37 5.23
CA LEU A 107 -25.60 -1.91 3.87
C LEU A 107 -26.24 -3.29 3.72
N PHE A 108 -26.37 -4.04 4.81
CA PHE A 108 -27.04 -5.32 4.83
C PHE A 108 -28.52 -5.16 5.22
N GLU A 109 -29.44 -5.52 4.31
CA GLU A 109 -30.85 -5.70 4.65
C GLU A 109 -31.05 -7.05 5.39
N LEU A 110 -30.57 -7.12 6.63
CA LEU A 110 -30.56 -8.34 7.41
C LEU A 110 -31.98 -8.79 7.78
N THR A 111 -32.29 -10.05 7.50
CA THR A 111 -33.51 -10.70 8.01
C THR A 111 -33.29 -11.21 9.43
N GLU A 112 -34.38 -11.56 10.13
CA GLU A 112 -34.31 -12.21 11.45
C GLU A 112 -33.48 -13.51 11.42
N LYS A 113 -33.55 -14.26 10.31
CA LYS A 113 -32.74 -15.46 10.10
C LYS A 113 -31.25 -15.14 10.01
N ASP A 114 -30.89 -14.04 9.36
CA ASP A 114 -29.49 -13.62 9.22
C ASP A 114 -28.92 -13.14 10.57
N LEU A 115 -29.72 -12.41 11.35
CA LEU A 115 -29.34 -11.99 12.70
C LEU A 115 -29.10 -13.19 13.62
N ASN A 116 -30.01 -14.17 13.63
CA ASN A 116 -29.84 -15.41 14.39
C ASN A 116 -28.57 -16.17 13.97
N TYR A 117 -28.24 -16.19 12.68
CA TYR A 117 -27.02 -16.82 12.19
C TYR A 117 -25.76 -16.07 12.67
N ILE A 118 -25.77 -14.74 12.67
CA ILE A 118 -24.67 -13.93 13.19
C ILE A 118 -24.47 -14.16 14.69
N ASP A 119 -25.55 -14.24 15.47
CA ASP A 119 -25.47 -14.54 16.91
C ASP A 119 -24.84 -15.93 17.16
N LEU A 120 -25.20 -16.93 16.37
CA LEU A 120 -24.58 -18.27 16.43
C LEU A 120 -23.10 -18.23 16.06
N LEU A 121 -22.71 -17.44 15.05
CA LEU A 121 -21.30 -17.24 14.70
C LEU A 121 -20.53 -16.60 15.85
N LEU A 122 -21.04 -15.52 16.43
CA LEU A 122 -20.40 -14.84 17.56
C LEU A 122 -20.24 -15.76 18.77
N LEU A 123 -21.26 -16.56 19.08
CA LEU A 123 -21.17 -17.60 20.12
C LEU A 123 -20.06 -18.61 19.81
N SER A 124 -20.00 -19.12 18.57
CA SER A 124 -18.96 -20.06 18.18
C SER A 124 -17.55 -19.46 18.26
N TRP A 125 -17.39 -18.18 17.94
CA TRP A 125 -16.12 -17.46 18.06
C TRP A 125 -15.73 -17.26 19.51
N ALA A 126 -16.68 -16.91 20.39
CA ALA A 126 -16.43 -16.80 21.82
C ALA A 126 -16.01 -18.14 22.44
N GLU A 127 -16.66 -19.24 22.06
CA GLU A 127 -16.31 -20.60 22.50
C GLU A 127 -14.92 -21.03 22.00
N ALA A 128 -14.52 -20.58 20.81
CA ALA A 128 -13.18 -20.75 20.27
C ALA A 128 -12.12 -19.85 20.95
N GLY A 129 -12.53 -19.03 21.92
CA GLY A 129 -11.65 -18.12 22.66
C GLY A 129 -11.26 -16.85 21.89
N TRP A 130 -11.99 -16.50 20.83
CA TRP A 130 -11.72 -15.28 20.08
C TRP A 130 -12.09 -14.05 20.89
N LYS A 131 -11.27 -13.00 20.77
CA LYS A 131 -11.53 -11.71 21.40
C LYS A 131 -12.67 -11.03 20.65
N LEU A 132 -13.80 -10.80 21.31
CA LEU A 132 -14.93 -10.06 20.76
C LEU A 132 -14.99 -8.64 21.31
N PRO A 133 -15.47 -7.64 20.54
CA PRO A 133 -15.69 -6.29 21.02
C PRO A 133 -16.93 -6.19 21.92
N ALA A 134 -17.25 -4.98 22.36
CA ALA A 134 -18.44 -4.72 23.18
C ALA A 134 -19.72 -5.16 22.45
N PRO A 135 -20.77 -5.63 23.14
CA PRO A 135 -21.99 -6.13 22.50
C PRO A 135 -22.62 -5.17 21.48
N SER A 136 -22.54 -3.86 21.70
CA SER A 136 -23.04 -2.83 20.78
C SER A 136 -22.32 -2.78 19.43
N GLU A 137 -21.09 -3.32 19.35
CA GLU A 137 -20.23 -3.29 18.17
C GLU A 137 -20.15 -4.66 17.47
N GLN A 138 -20.67 -5.73 18.10
CA GLN A 138 -20.46 -7.11 17.64
C GLN A 138 -21.10 -7.40 16.29
N LEU A 139 -22.28 -6.84 16.00
CA LEU A 139 -22.95 -7.04 14.72
C LEU A 139 -22.09 -6.51 13.57
N ASP A 140 -21.68 -5.25 13.67
CA ASP A 140 -20.87 -4.59 12.65
C ASP A 140 -19.49 -5.24 12.51
N PHE A 141 -18.86 -5.57 13.65
CA PHE A 141 -17.62 -6.34 13.69
C PHE A 141 -17.74 -7.68 12.97
N ALA A 142 -18.81 -8.45 13.22
CA ALA A 142 -19.02 -9.74 12.57
C ALA A 142 -19.16 -9.60 11.05
N LEU A 143 -19.95 -8.62 10.60
CA LEU A 143 -20.12 -8.34 9.17
C LEU A 143 -18.78 -7.99 8.49
N LYS A 144 -17.93 -7.21 9.16
CA LYS A 144 -16.59 -6.87 8.65
C LYS A 144 -15.69 -8.10 8.56
N ILE A 145 -15.66 -8.94 9.61
CA ILE A 145 -14.85 -10.17 9.65
C ILE A 145 -15.27 -11.16 8.55
N ILE A 146 -16.57 -11.29 8.32
CA ILE A 146 -17.13 -12.17 7.30
C ILE A 146 -16.70 -11.74 5.88
N CYS A 147 -16.52 -10.44 5.66
CA CYS A 147 -16.14 -9.91 4.35
C CYS A 147 -14.63 -9.95 4.09
N PHE A 148 -13.78 -10.18 5.10
CA PHE A 148 -12.33 -10.18 4.88
C PHE A 148 -11.87 -11.29 3.93
N PRO A 149 -10.89 -11.01 3.05
CA PRO A 149 -10.20 -12.04 2.30
C PRO A 149 -9.26 -12.83 3.23
N PRO A 150 -8.82 -14.04 2.83
CA PRO A 150 -7.88 -14.85 3.60
C PRO A 150 -6.45 -14.32 3.43
N PHE A 151 -6.14 -13.17 4.04
CA PHE A 151 -4.84 -12.49 3.92
C PHE A 151 -3.68 -13.38 4.38
N MET A 152 -3.83 -14.18 5.44
CA MET A 152 -2.75 -15.05 5.93
C MET A 152 -2.36 -16.10 4.90
N ALA A 153 -3.37 -16.73 4.29
CA ALA A 153 -3.17 -17.68 3.21
C ALA A 153 -2.48 -16.95 2.04
N LEU A 154 -3.03 -15.81 1.60
CA LEU A 154 -2.45 -15.01 0.52
C LEU A 154 -0.98 -14.65 0.80
N SER A 155 -0.65 -14.12 1.98
CA SER A 155 0.73 -13.81 2.36
C SER A 155 1.64 -15.03 2.22
N THR A 156 1.18 -16.18 2.72
CA THR A 156 1.91 -17.45 2.64
C THR A 156 2.13 -17.91 1.20
N PHE A 157 1.11 -17.83 0.34
CA PHE A 157 1.24 -18.13 -1.09
C PHE A 157 2.28 -17.23 -1.76
N TYR A 158 2.17 -15.91 -1.58
CA TYR A 158 3.08 -14.96 -2.21
C TYR A 158 4.52 -15.11 -1.74
N ARG A 159 4.73 -15.37 -0.44
CA ARG A 159 6.04 -15.68 0.12
C ARG A 159 6.64 -16.95 -0.51
N LYS A 160 5.88 -18.06 -0.53
CA LYS A 160 6.31 -19.33 -1.16
C LYS A 160 6.60 -19.13 -2.66
N ALA A 161 5.74 -18.40 -3.37
CA ALA A 161 5.91 -18.10 -4.79
C ALA A 161 7.13 -17.22 -5.05
N TYR A 162 7.39 -16.22 -4.20
CA TYR A 162 8.58 -15.38 -4.28
C TYR A 162 9.85 -16.22 -4.10
N HIS A 163 9.96 -16.99 -3.02
CA HIS A 163 11.14 -17.84 -2.79
C HIS A 163 11.35 -18.84 -3.92
N TRP A 164 10.29 -19.47 -4.42
CA TRP A 164 10.37 -20.39 -5.56
C TRP A 164 10.89 -19.69 -6.82
N ASN A 165 10.38 -18.50 -7.14
CA ASN A 165 10.81 -17.73 -8.30
C ASN A 165 12.24 -17.23 -8.15
N VAL A 166 12.64 -16.75 -6.97
CA VAL A 166 14.02 -16.35 -6.66
C VAL A 166 14.96 -17.54 -6.82
N GLN A 167 14.67 -18.70 -6.22
CA GLN A 167 15.50 -19.90 -6.33
C GLN A 167 15.64 -20.38 -7.78
N ASN A 168 14.54 -20.43 -8.53
CA ASN A 168 14.58 -20.84 -9.94
C ASN A 168 15.37 -19.87 -10.80
N ALA A 169 15.22 -18.58 -10.53
CA ALA A 169 15.89 -17.58 -11.32
C ALA A 169 17.36 -17.40 -10.88
N GLU A 170 17.72 -17.57 -9.61
CA GLU A 170 19.11 -17.74 -9.16
C GLU A 170 19.75 -18.95 -9.82
N HIS A 171 19.03 -20.08 -9.93
CA HIS A 171 19.50 -21.25 -10.66
C HIS A 171 19.75 -20.93 -12.14
N LEU A 172 18.80 -20.28 -12.83
CA LEU A 172 18.95 -19.88 -14.23
C LEU A 172 20.03 -18.81 -14.45
N LEU A 173 20.15 -17.83 -13.55
CA LEU A 173 21.16 -16.75 -13.60
C LEU A 173 22.55 -17.27 -13.23
N SER A 174 22.65 -18.30 -12.39
CA SER A 174 23.93 -19.00 -12.18
C SER A 174 24.44 -19.66 -13.47
N MET A 175 23.56 -19.93 -14.44
CA MET A 175 23.91 -20.46 -15.75
C MET A 175 24.21 -19.36 -16.79
N VAL A 176 23.77 -18.12 -16.56
CA VAL A 176 23.85 -17.01 -17.52
C VAL A 176 24.40 -15.81 -16.76
N VAL A 177 25.71 -15.55 -16.86
CA VAL A 177 26.50 -14.51 -16.15
C VAL A 177 25.88 -13.11 -16.21
N SER A 178 24.80 -12.91 -15.48
CA SER A 178 23.97 -11.71 -15.46
C SER A 178 23.64 -11.45 -14.00
N LYS A 179 24.27 -10.42 -13.43
CA LYS A 179 24.15 -10.08 -12.00
C LYS A 179 22.95 -9.18 -11.68
N ASP A 180 22.20 -8.73 -12.68
CA ASP A 180 21.27 -7.61 -12.51
C ASP A 180 19.84 -7.98 -12.91
N VAL A 181 19.24 -8.94 -12.19
CA VAL A 181 17.79 -9.16 -12.23
C VAL A 181 17.25 -8.90 -10.83
N SER A 182 16.54 -7.80 -10.66
CA SER A 182 15.77 -7.50 -9.45
C SER A 182 14.48 -8.33 -9.46
N PHE A 183 14.29 -9.20 -8.47
CA PHE A 183 13.00 -9.85 -8.28
C PHE A 183 12.01 -8.88 -7.63
N PRO A 184 10.75 -8.82 -8.11
CA PRO A 184 9.72 -8.03 -7.45
C PRO A 184 9.50 -8.57 -6.03
N SER A 185 9.82 -7.74 -5.04
CA SER A 185 9.71 -8.07 -3.62
C SER A 185 8.26 -7.94 -3.16
N TYR A 186 7.52 -9.05 -3.15
CA TYR A 186 6.17 -9.12 -2.56
C TYR A 186 6.17 -8.87 -1.05
N GLU A 187 7.32 -9.04 -0.39
CA GLU A 187 7.56 -8.75 1.04
C GLU A 187 7.35 -7.28 1.45
N LYS A 188 7.03 -6.39 0.50
CA LYS A 188 6.79 -4.96 0.73
C LYS A 188 5.31 -4.57 0.76
N ASN A 189 4.40 -5.54 0.66
CA ASN A 189 2.98 -5.25 0.85
C ASN A 189 2.71 -4.99 2.34
N PHE A 190 2.25 -3.78 2.66
CA PHE A 190 2.01 -3.35 4.03
C PHE A 190 1.10 -4.32 4.80
N ALA A 191 -0.03 -4.72 4.23
CA ALA A 191 -0.93 -5.61 4.95
C ALA A 191 -0.34 -7.01 5.12
N PHE A 192 0.28 -7.59 4.09
CA PHE A 192 0.90 -8.90 4.25
C PHE A 192 1.97 -8.91 5.33
N GLN A 193 2.75 -7.83 5.44
CA GLN A 193 3.73 -7.68 6.52
C GLN A 193 3.11 -7.80 7.93
N TYR A 194 1.91 -7.25 8.16
CA TYR A 194 1.27 -7.29 9.48
C TYR A 194 0.27 -8.44 9.63
N THR A 195 -0.07 -9.13 8.54
CA THR A 195 -0.96 -10.29 8.57
C THR A 195 -0.22 -11.56 8.99
N ASP A 196 1.11 -11.62 8.91
CA ASP A 196 1.86 -12.78 9.39
C ASP A 196 2.96 -12.45 10.42
N ARG A 197 3.11 -11.17 10.81
CA ARG A 197 4.03 -10.71 11.86
C ARG A 197 3.27 -9.99 12.97
N PHE A 198 2.77 -10.76 13.92
CA PHE A 198 1.94 -10.20 15.00
C PHE A 198 2.74 -9.72 16.22
N ILE A 199 4.05 -9.96 16.26
CA ILE A 199 4.96 -9.40 17.25
C ILE A 199 6.21 -8.87 16.56
N SER A 200 6.58 -7.62 16.86
CA SER A 200 7.79 -7.02 16.31
C SER A 200 9.05 -7.67 16.88
N GLN A 201 10.14 -7.68 16.12
CA GLN A 201 11.43 -8.19 16.63
C GLN A 201 11.94 -7.36 17.81
N GLU A 202 11.64 -6.06 17.84
CA GLU A 202 11.98 -5.17 18.95
C GLU A 202 11.22 -5.56 20.22
N THR A 203 9.91 -5.77 20.11
CA THR A 203 9.04 -6.24 21.21
C THR A 203 9.49 -7.62 21.69
N TYR A 204 9.75 -8.55 20.77
CA TYR A 204 10.25 -9.89 21.10
C TYR A 204 11.56 -9.85 21.89
N ARG A 205 12.50 -8.99 21.49
CA ARG A 205 13.77 -8.81 22.20
C ARG A 205 13.57 -8.14 23.57
N SER A 206 12.71 -7.12 23.66
CA SER A 206 12.50 -6.36 24.89
C SER A 206 11.88 -7.20 26.02
N ILE A 207 11.07 -8.20 25.67
CA ILE A 207 10.49 -9.14 26.65
C ILE A 207 11.45 -10.26 27.07
N GLY A 208 12.65 -10.33 26.50
CA GLY A 208 13.63 -11.38 26.80
C GLY A 208 13.56 -12.59 25.87
N GLY A 209 13.10 -12.40 24.63
CA GLY A 209 13.08 -13.43 23.60
C GLY A 209 12.12 -14.58 23.91
N VAL A 210 12.51 -15.79 23.53
CA VAL A 210 11.65 -16.99 23.70
C VAL A 210 11.38 -17.30 25.17
N ASP A 211 12.35 -17.04 26.05
CA ASP A 211 12.19 -17.29 27.49
C ASP A 211 11.20 -16.30 28.12
N GLY A 212 11.22 -15.05 27.65
CA GLY A 212 10.21 -14.05 27.95
C GLY A 212 8.80 -14.48 27.56
N LEU A 213 8.63 -15.02 26.34
CA LEU A 213 7.36 -15.57 25.89
C LEU A 213 6.90 -16.74 26.75
N ILE A 214 7.76 -17.73 27.00
CA ILE A 214 7.42 -18.93 27.78
C ILE A 214 6.99 -18.56 29.21
N ALA A 215 7.61 -17.53 29.80
CA ALA A 215 7.29 -17.05 31.14
C ALA A 215 5.97 -16.25 31.23
N ASN A 216 5.40 -15.80 30.10
CA ASN A 216 4.19 -14.97 30.08
C ASN A 216 2.96 -15.75 30.62
N LEU A 217 2.24 -15.17 31.59
CA LEU A 217 1.08 -15.82 32.23
C LEU A 217 -0.19 -15.88 31.35
N GLY A 218 -0.33 -14.98 30.37
CA GLY A 218 -1.47 -14.90 29.44
C GLY A 218 -1.42 -15.86 28.25
N LEU A 219 -0.28 -16.51 28.00
CA LEU A 219 -0.20 -17.58 26.99
C LEU A 219 -0.71 -18.92 27.53
N SER A 220 -1.45 -19.63 26.68
CA SER A 220 -1.99 -20.96 26.90
C SER A 220 -0.87 -21.99 27.10
N SER A 221 -1.22 -23.06 27.82
CA SER A 221 -0.27 -24.16 28.09
C SER A 221 0.21 -24.83 26.79
N ASN A 222 -0.68 -24.95 25.79
CA ASN A 222 -0.36 -25.52 24.48
C ASN A 222 0.67 -24.66 23.73
N THR A 223 0.48 -23.34 23.73
CA THR A 223 1.42 -22.40 23.09
C THR A 223 2.78 -22.40 23.76
N LYS A 224 2.82 -22.41 25.11
CA LYS A 224 4.08 -22.54 25.86
C LYS A 224 4.84 -23.82 25.52
N GLU A 225 4.13 -24.94 25.36
CA GLU A 225 4.76 -26.21 25.02
C GLU A 225 5.33 -26.20 23.60
N LYS A 226 4.60 -25.65 22.63
CA LYS A 226 5.11 -25.46 21.26
C LYS A 226 6.34 -24.55 21.21
N LEU A 227 6.36 -23.46 22.00
CA LEU A 227 7.53 -22.57 22.09
C LEU A 227 8.75 -23.31 22.65
N LYS A 228 8.59 -24.16 23.66
CA LYS A 228 9.68 -25.01 24.18
C LYS A 228 10.18 -26.01 23.14
N GLN A 229 9.27 -26.63 22.39
CA GLN A 229 9.62 -27.57 21.32
C GLN A 229 10.44 -26.86 20.23
N LEU A 230 9.99 -25.68 19.78
CA LEU A 230 10.72 -24.85 18.83
C LEU A 230 12.10 -24.47 19.36
N LYS A 231 12.18 -23.99 20.61
CA LYS A 231 13.46 -23.68 21.30
C LYS A 231 14.45 -24.84 21.23
N ASN A 232 13.98 -26.05 21.55
CA ASN A 232 14.83 -27.23 21.58
C ASN A 232 15.21 -27.77 20.19
N SER A 233 14.46 -27.40 19.14
CA SER A 233 14.70 -27.85 17.77
C SER A 233 15.75 -27.02 17.02
N ILE A 234 16.06 -25.82 17.51
CA ILE A 234 16.89 -24.85 16.80
C ILE A 234 18.33 -24.84 17.35
N PRO A 235 19.37 -24.78 16.50
CA PRO A 235 20.75 -24.75 16.96
C PRO A 235 21.08 -23.50 17.79
N GLU A 236 21.99 -23.63 18.76
CA GLU A 236 22.53 -22.50 19.51
C GLU A 236 23.27 -21.49 18.62
N SER A 237 23.49 -20.29 19.17
CA SER A 237 24.15 -19.18 18.48
C SER A 237 25.48 -19.63 17.89
N LYS A 238 25.73 -19.30 16.61
CA LYS A 238 26.91 -19.75 15.89
C LYS A 238 27.63 -18.59 15.21
N GLN A 239 28.94 -18.51 15.43
CA GLN A 239 29.78 -17.62 14.67
C GLN A 239 30.03 -18.18 13.27
N VAL A 240 29.73 -17.38 12.25
CA VAL A 240 30.03 -17.68 10.86
C VAL A 240 31.53 -17.39 10.65
N LYS A 241 32.32 -18.37 10.25
CA LYS A 241 33.78 -18.21 10.11
C LYS A 241 34.24 -17.50 8.84
N ILE A 242 33.29 -17.08 8.02
CA ILE A 242 33.52 -16.43 6.73
C ILE A 242 32.99 -15.00 6.78
N ARG A 243 33.63 -14.09 6.03
CA ARG A 243 33.09 -12.77 5.76
C ARG A 243 31.81 -12.93 4.95
N VAL A 244 30.74 -12.23 5.33
CA VAL A 244 29.47 -12.21 4.59
C VAL A 244 29.09 -10.77 4.27
N ILE A 245 28.32 -10.58 3.21
CA ILE A 245 27.64 -9.31 2.95
C ILE A 245 26.30 -9.36 3.69
N CYS A 246 26.02 -8.38 4.53
CA CYS A 246 24.75 -8.30 5.22
C CYS A 246 23.65 -7.90 4.21
N PRO A 247 22.58 -8.70 4.07
CA PRO A 247 21.48 -8.37 3.16
C PRO A 247 20.69 -7.12 3.60
N THR A 248 20.82 -6.71 4.87
CA THR A 248 20.09 -5.56 5.42
C THR A 248 20.80 -4.24 5.20
N CYS A 249 22.12 -4.14 5.47
CA CYS A 249 22.87 -2.89 5.31
C CYS A 249 23.74 -2.85 4.04
N GLY A 250 23.97 -3.98 3.38
CA GLY A 250 24.83 -4.08 2.20
C GLY A 250 26.34 -4.05 2.50
N ASP A 251 26.73 -3.96 3.78
CA ASP A 251 28.13 -3.93 4.20
C ASP A 251 28.72 -5.34 4.38
N TYR A 252 30.04 -5.42 4.34
CA TYR A 252 30.77 -6.63 4.70
C TYR A 252 30.89 -6.77 6.22
N HIS A 253 30.42 -7.88 6.75
CA HIS A 253 30.62 -8.26 8.14
C HIS A 253 31.67 -9.36 8.23
N ASP A 254 32.73 -9.08 8.98
CA ASP A 254 33.76 -10.07 9.32
C ASP A 254 33.23 -10.99 10.42
N GLN A 255 33.03 -12.25 10.04
CA GLN A 255 32.67 -13.34 10.94
C GLN A 255 31.46 -13.05 11.87
N PRO A 256 30.28 -12.74 11.31
CA PRO A 256 29.13 -12.39 12.14
C PRO A 256 28.66 -13.56 12.99
N THR A 257 27.99 -13.24 14.10
CA THR A 257 27.30 -14.20 14.93
C THR A 257 25.85 -14.26 14.51
N ILE A 258 25.35 -15.46 14.19
CA ILE A 258 23.93 -15.71 14.05
C ILE A 258 23.41 -16.07 15.44
N HIS A 259 22.53 -15.25 16.00
CA HIS A 259 21.98 -15.46 17.33
C HIS A 259 20.86 -16.51 17.31
N HIS A 260 20.87 -17.39 18.30
CA HIS A 260 19.85 -18.44 18.49
C HIS A 260 18.43 -17.87 18.47
N ASP A 261 18.20 -16.78 19.19
CA ASP A 261 16.90 -16.11 19.29
C ASP A 261 16.43 -15.51 17.96
N ASP A 262 17.34 -15.08 17.08
CA ASP A 262 16.96 -14.57 15.76
C ASP A 262 16.51 -15.71 14.84
N ILE A 263 17.13 -16.90 14.96
CA ILE A 263 16.70 -18.11 14.24
C ILE A 263 15.33 -18.57 14.78
N LEU A 264 15.17 -18.60 16.11
CA LEU A 264 13.89 -18.90 16.76
C LEU A 264 12.76 -17.99 16.31
N TYR A 265 13.01 -16.68 16.28
CA TYR A 265 12.05 -15.70 15.81
C TYR A 265 11.62 -15.98 14.36
N ALA A 266 12.56 -16.30 13.47
CA ALA A 266 12.26 -16.65 12.09
C ALA A 266 11.41 -17.92 11.98
N HIS A 267 11.77 -19.01 12.66
CA HIS A 267 10.97 -20.25 12.65
C HIS A 267 9.60 -20.06 13.28
N LEU A 268 9.48 -19.23 14.32
CA LEU A 268 8.20 -18.91 14.93
C LEU A 268 7.25 -18.24 13.93
N LEU A 269 7.77 -17.35 13.08
CA LEU A 269 7.00 -16.69 12.01
C LEU A 269 6.58 -17.65 10.89
N GLU A 270 7.36 -18.69 10.63
CA GLU A 270 7.12 -19.60 9.50
C GLU A 270 6.28 -20.83 9.85
N GLU A 271 6.51 -21.43 11.01
CA GLU A 271 6.03 -22.80 11.31
C GLU A 271 4.88 -22.85 12.33
N ALA A 272 4.57 -21.74 13.00
CA ALA A 272 3.61 -21.73 14.11
C ALA A 272 2.60 -20.55 14.07
N PRO A 273 1.78 -20.41 13.00
CA PRO A 273 0.87 -19.28 12.83
C PRO A 273 -0.14 -19.11 13.98
N ASN A 274 -0.72 -20.21 14.48
CA ASN A 274 -1.68 -20.14 15.60
C ASN A 274 -1.01 -19.69 16.91
N VAL A 275 0.26 -20.02 17.11
CA VAL A 275 1.04 -19.54 18.26
C VAL A 275 1.31 -18.04 18.11
N GLN A 276 1.69 -17.61 16.91
CA GLN A 276 1.89 -16.20 16.57
C GLN A 276 0.63 -15.37 16.81
N ILE A 277 -0.55 -15.85 16.39
CA ILE A 277 -1.83 -15.16 16.62
C ILE A 277 -2.07 -14.94 18.11
N GLU A 278 -1.90 -15.99 18.92
CA GLU A 278 -2.12 -15.93 20.36
C GLU A 278 -1.13 -14.96 21.06
N ILE A 279 0.15 -14.99 20.65
CA ILE A 279 1.16 -14.02 21.10
C ILE A 279 0.72 -12.62 20.71
N GLY A 280 0.35 -12.39 19.45
CA GLY A 280 -0.07 -11.07 18.98
C GLY A 280 -1.26 -10.49 19.75
N PHE A 281 -2.23 -11.32 20.16
CA PHE A 281 -3.33 -10.85 21.01
C PHE A 281 -2.92 -10.56 22.46
N ASN A 282 -1.90 -11.24 23.00
CA ASN A 282 -1.34 -10.95 24.32
C ASN A 282 -0.60 -9.60 24.35
N TRP A 283 0.01 -9.20 23.24
CA TRP A 283 0.67 -7.90 23.04
C TRP A 283 -0.09 -7.03 22.04
N TYR A 284 -1.43 -7.08 22.10
CA TYR A 284 -2.27 -6.43 21.11
C TYR A 284 -2.09 -4.92 21.08
N GLU A 285 -1.94 -4.26 22.23
CA GLU A 285 -1.78 -2.80 22.24
C GLU A 285 -0.43 -2.38 21.66
N GLU A 286 0.65 -3.12 21.91
CA GLU A 286 1.95 -2.88 21.29
C GLU A 286 1.90 -3.12 19.78
N PHE A 287 1.27 -4.22 19.35
CA PHE A 287 1.04 -4.51 17.95
C PHE A 287 0.24 -3.37 17.27
N ARG A 288 -0.89 -3.00 17.87
CA ARG A 288 -1.78 -1.94 17.39
C ARG A 288 -1.07 -0.60 17.29
N LEU A 289 -0.34 -0.20 18.33
CA LEU A 289 0.45 1.04 18.32
C LEU A 289 1.55 1.00 17.28
N MET A 290 2.23 -0.15 17.09
CA MET A 290 3.22 -0.31 16.03
C MET A 290 2.58 -0.12 14.65
N VAL A 291 1.48 -0.83 14.36
CA VAL A 291 0.80 -0.70 13.07
C VAL A 291 0.30 0.72 12.86
N ARG A 292 -0.33 1.33 13.88
CA ARG A 292 -0.78 2.71 13.84
C ARG A 292 0.39 3.67 13.62
N ASN A 293 1.52 3.52 14.31
CA ASN A 293 2.69 4.36 14.11
C ASN A 293 3.30 4.19 12.71
N GLU A 294 3.26 2.99 12.14
CA GLU A 294 3.75 2.76 10.77
C GLU A 294 2.77 3.31 9.73
N ILE A 295 1.46 3.19 9.95
CA ILE A 295 0.44 3.90 9.19
C ILE A 295 0.64 5.41 9.32
N GLU A 296 0.81 5.91 10.53
CA GLU A 296 1.05 7.31 10.82
C GLU A 296 2.37 7.75 10.20
N LYS A 297 3.44 6.96 10.16
CA LYS A 297 4.67 7.30 9.42
C LYS A 297 4.41 7.34 7.92
N LEU A 298 3.62 6.40 7.39
CA LEU A 298 3.17 6.41 5.99
C LEU A 298 2.26 7.62 5.69
N ILE A 299 1.52 8.14 6.68
CA ILE A 299 0.59 9.27 6.55
C ILE A 299 1.22 10.63 6.92
N SER A 300 2.21 10.66 7.83
CA SER A 300 2.90 11.84 8.36
C SER A 300 4.23 12.13 7.65
N ASP A 301 4.88 11.10 7.12
CA ASP A 301 5.93 11.20 6.11
C ASP A 301 5.61 10.31 4.87
N PRO A 302 4.45 10.49 4.21
CA PRO A 302 4.21 9.85 2.92
C PRO A 302 5.28 10.32 1.93
N LEU A 303 5.60 11.61 2.01
CA LEU A 303 6.26 12.46 1.02
C LEU A 303 7.66 12.00 0.65
N SER A 304 8.45 11.52 1.61
CA SER A 304 9.83 11.11 1.35
C SER A 304 9.92 9.81 0.53
N LYS A 305 8.82 9.05 0.40
CA LYS A 305 8.81 7.73 -0.27
C LYS A 305 7.72 7.54 -1.33
N ILE A 306 6.71 8.41 -1.47
CA ILE A 306 5.65 8.23 -2.49
C ILE A 306 6.23 8.15 -3.91
N ASN A 307 7.32 8.87 -4.15
CA ASN A 307 8.00 8.90 -5.44
C ASN A 307 9.16 7.88 -5.55
N ASN A 308 9.37 7.05 -4.53
CA ASN A 308 10.41 6.02 -4.53
C ASN A 308 9.90 4.77 -5.27
N VAL A 309 10.02 4.81 -6.59
CA VAL A 309 9.62 3.73 -7.49
C VAL A 309 10.84 2.92 -7.90
N LYS A 310 10.77 1.61 -7.67
CA LYS A 310 11.76 0.66 -8.21
C LYS A 310 11.33 0.27 -9.62
N ASP A 311 12.29 0.27 -10.55
CA ASP A 311 12.11 -0.17 -11.94
C ASP A 311 10.91 0.54 -12.63
N PRO A 312 10.97 1.88 -12.80
CA PRO A 312 9.87 2.64 -13.37
C PRO A 312 9.54 2.15 -14.78
N THR A 313 8.26 2.03 -15.09
CA THR A 313 7.76 1.74 -16.46
C THR A 313 7.35 3.02 -17.18
N CYS A 314 7.11 4.09 -16.44
CA CYS A 314 6.82 5.42 -16.94
C CYS A 314 7.48 6.47 -16.03
N VAL A 315 7.93 7.57 -16.61
CA VAL A 315 8.45 8.71 -15.86
C VAL A 315 7.69 9.98 -16.22
N ILE A 316 7.39 10.81 -15.22
CA ILE A 316 6.86 12.17 -15.39
C ILE A 316 8.02 13.14 -15.18
N LEU A 317 8.49 13.78 -16.23
CA LEU A 317 9.53 14.79 -16.14
C LEU A 317 8.92 16.13 -15.77
N VAL A 318 9.43 16.74 -14.69
CA VAL A 318 8.98 18.01 -14.15
C VAL A 318 10.14 18.97 -13.95
N GLU A 319 9.85 20.26 -13.90
CA GLU A 319 10.88 21.30 -13.80
C GLU A 319 11.52 21.37 -12.41
N GLY A 320 10.74 21.26 -11.34
CA GLY A 320 11.16 21.62 -9.99
C GLY A 320 10.87 20.57 -8.91
N ALA A 321 11.27 20.92 -7.68
CA ALA A 321 11.03 20.10 -6.49
C ALA A 321 9.57 20.18 -6.01
N THR A 322 8.87 21.25 -6.36
CA THR A 322 7.46 21.48 -6.03
C THR A 322 6.58 20.43 -6.69
N GLU A 323 6.75 20.18 -7.99
CA GLU A 323 5.97 19.20 -8.74
C GLU A 323 6.35 17.77 -8.32
N GLU A 324 7.65 17.50 -8.12
CA GLU A 324 8.16 16.21 -7.65
C GLU A 324 7.54 15.77 -6.33
N LEU A 325 7.33 16.72 -5.42
CA LEU A 325 6.70 16.49 -4.13
C LEU A 325 5.17 16.44 -4.24
N ALA A 326 4.56 17.34 -5.02
CA ALA A 326 3.11 17.53 -5.06
C ALA A 326 2.37 16.52 -5.95
N LEU A 327 2.89 16.19 -7.13
CA LEU A 327 2.20 15.31 -8.08
C LEU A 327 1.87 13.93 -7.49
N PRO A 328 2.79 13.23 -6.80
CA PRO A 328 2.45 11.94 -6.20
C PRO A 328 1.33 12.04 -5.14
N GLN A 329 1.29 13.14 -4.39
CA GLN A 329 0.25 13.38 -3.39
C GLN A 329 -1.10 13.71 -4.04
N MET A 330 -1.11 14.59 -5.04
CA MET A 330 -2.32 14.89 -5.81
C MET A 330 -2.86 13.60 -6.45
N ALA A 331 -2.00 12.74 -6.97
CA ALA A 331 -2.36 11.45 -7.51
C ALA A 331 -3.03 10.51 -6.49
N ILE A 332 -2.60 10.54 -5.23
CA ILE A 332 -3.27 9.84 -4.14
C ILE A 332 -4.68 10.42 -3.87
N ARG A 333 -4.83 11.74 -3.85
CA ARG A 333 -6.14 12.40 -3.58
C ARG A 333 -7.21 11.99 -4.57
N ILE A 334 -6.79 11.65 -5.78
CA ILE A 334 -7.67 11.30 -6.89
C ILE A 334 -7.82 9.78 -7.07
N GLY A 335 -7.35 8.97 -6.12
CA GLY A 335 -7.42 7.52 -6.19
C GLY A 335 -6.49 6.88 -7.23
N MET A 336 -5.48 7.61 -7.73
CA MET A 336 -4.51 7.13 -8.73
C MET A 336 -3.04 7.22 -8.24
N PRO A 337 -2.62 6.50 -7.18
CA PRO A 337 -1.24 6.56 -6.66
C PRO A 337 -0.17 6.10 -7.68
N LEU A 338 0.67 7.02 -8.15
CA LEU A 338 1.66 6.80 -9.22
C LEU A 338 2.58 5.58 -8.99
N SER A 339 3.01 5.36 -7.75
CA SER A 339 3.93 4.27 -7.39
C SER A 339 3.37 2.88 -7.68
N LEU A 340 2.04 2.69 -7.67
CA LEU A 340 1.39 1.42 -7.98
C LEU A 340 1.55 0.96 -9.42
N LYS A 341 1.78 1.91 -10.31
CA LYS A 341 1.94 1.68 -11.74
C LYS A 341 3.39 1.89 -12.18
N ASN A 342 4.31 1.83 -11.23
CA ASN A 342 5.72 2.11 -11.45
C ASN A 342 5.93 3.44 -12.22
N ILE A 343 5.14 4.46 -11.88
CA ILE A 343 5.26 5.80 -12.45
C ILE A 343 6.08 6.66 -11.50
N GLN A 344 7.24 7.13 -11.96
CA GLN A 344 8.12 7.97 -11.17
C GLN A 344 8.09 9.42 -11.64
N VAL A 345 7.97 10.37 -10.73
CA VAL A 345 8.15 11.80 -11.01
C VAL A 345 9.64 12.15 -10.92
N THR A 346 10.19 12.84 -11.90
CA THR A 346 11.63 13.17 -11.94
C THR A 346 11.82 14.68 -12.05
N ASN A 347 12.38 15.26 -10.99
CA ASN A 347 12.78 16.66 -10.96
C ASN A 347 14.02 16.92 -11.80
N CYS A 348 13.82 17.62 -12.91
CA CYS A 348 14.89 17.94 -13.85
C CYS A 348 15.67 19.20 -13.46
N LYS A 349 15.23 19.96 -12.45
CA LYS A 349 15.81 21.24 -11.97
C LYS A 349 15.54 22.47 -12.83
N SER A 350 15.30 22.33 -14.14
CA SER A 350 14.86 23.41 -15.03
C SER A 350 14.17 22.88 -16.28
N LYS A 351 13.43 23.74 -16.99
CA LYS A 351 12.83 23.44 -18.30
C LYS A 351 13.83 22.98 -19.36
N GLU A 352 15.03 23.56 -19.42
CA GLU A 352 16.08 23.11 -20.36
C GLU A 352 16.54 21.70 -20.01
N LYS A 353 16.65 21.39 -18.71
CA LYS A 353 17.02 20.06 -18.24
C LYS A 353 15.92 19.02 -18.45
N VAL A 354 14.64 19.42 -18.43
CA VAL A 354 13.54 18.52 -18.84
C VAL A 354 13.76 18.03 -20.27
N LEU A 355 14.09 18.92 -21.20
CA LEU A 355 14.36 18.58 -22.59
C LEU A 355 15.62 17.70 -22.74
N GLU A 356 16.70 18.00 -22.02
CA GLU A 356 17.91 17.17 -22.00
C GLU A 356 17.64 15.76 -21.47
N GLN A 357 16.90 15.64 -20.36
CA GLN A 357 16.54 14.35 -19.78
C GLN A 357 15.62 13.56 -20.69
N PHE A 358 14.65 14.22 -21.33
CA PHE A 358 13.80 13.59 -22.34
C PHE A 358 14.63 12.96 -23.46
N ARG A 359 15.64 13.68 -23.99
CA ARG A 359 16.56 13.18 -25.03
C ARG A 359 17.37 11.99 -24.54
N TYR A 360 17.92 12.08 -23.33
CA TYR A 360 18.73 11.03 -22.72
C TYR A 360 17.91 9.75 -22.52
N ILE A 361 16.75 9.85 -21.88
CA ILE A 361 15.90 8.69 -21.59
C ILE A 361 15.41 8.04 -22.88
N ARG A 362 14.92 8.84 -23.82
CA ARG A 362 14.43 8.35 -25.12
C ARG A 362 15.48 7.52 -25.86
N SER A 363 16.76 7.88 -25.73
CA SER A 363 17.85 7.26 -26.48
C SER A 363 18.41 6.02 -25.78
N ASN A 364 18.48 6.04 -24.45
CA ASN A 364 19.13 4.98 -23.66
C ASN A 364 18.14 3.95 -23.08
N PHE A 365 16.87 4.34 -22.89
CA PHE A 365 15.83 3.50 -22.30
C PHE A 365 14.60 3.47 -23.23
N PRO A 366 14.69 2.79 -24.39
CA PRO A 366 13.65 2.82 -25.41
C PRO A 366 12.34 2.18 -24.95
N GLU A 367 12.32 1.35 -23.91
CA GLU A 367 11.06 0.79 -23.38
C GLU A 367 10.35 1.74 -22.39
N LEU A 368 11.07 2.74 -21.85
CA LEU A 368 10.53 3.64 -20.84
C LEU A 368 9.58 4.67 -21.48
N LYS A 369 8.39 4.80 -20.87
CA LYS A 369 7.36 5.77 -21.26
C LYS A 369 7.64 7.10 -20.58
N ILE A 370 7.32 8.21 -21.25
CA ILE A 370 7.67 9.55 -20.75
C ILE A 370 6.47 10.49 -20.85
N CYS A 371 6.02 10.98 -19.70
CA CYS A 371 5.16 12.14 -19.58
C CYS A 371 6.00 13.37 -19.24
N VAL A 372 5.57 14.54 -19.70
CA VAL A 372 6.24 15.80 -19.37
C VAL A 372 5.21 16.81 -18.89
N LEU A 373 5.52 17.52 -17.81
CA LEU A 373 4.78 18.70 -17.35
C LEU A 373 5.69 19.94 -17.49
N LEU A 374 5.17 20.98 -18.13
CA LEU A 374 5.87 22.25 -18.32
C LEU A 374 5.00 23.44 -17.87
N ASP A 375 5.67 24.44 -17.29
CA ASP A 375 5.10 25.74 -16.96
C ASP A 375 4.90 26.60 -18.22
N SER A 376 4.09 27.66 -18.10
CA SER A 376 3.73 28.50 -19.25
C SER A 376 4.90 29.25 -19.89
N ASP A 377 6.04 29.38 -19.19
CA ASP A 377 7.24 30.08 -19.65
C ASP A 377 8.24 29.17 -20.42
N ALA A 378 7.89 27.89 -20.63
CA ALA A 378 8.68 26.88 -21.35
C ALA A 378 8.19 26.63 -22.79
N GLU A 379 7.66 27.66 -23.45
CA GLU A 379 7.06 27.57 -24.79
C GLU A 379 8.06 27.10 -25.87
N LYS A 380 9.36 27.39 -25.71
CA LYS A 380 10.40 26.90 -26.64
C LYS A 380 10.60 25.39 -26.49
N GLU A 381 10.75 24.93 -25.25
CA GLU A 381 10.96 23.53 -24.90
C GLU A 381 9.76 22.69 -25.30
N LYS A 382 8.54 23.20 -25.06
CA LYS A 382 7.27 22.61 -25.53
C LYS A 382 7.31 22.33 -27.03
N ARG A 383 7.64 23.33 -27.87
CA ARG A 383 7.68 23.15 -29.33
C ARG A 383 8.71 22.12 -29.78
N GLU A 384 9.84 22.03 -29.08
CA GLU A 384 10.86 21.01 -29.37
C GLU A 384 10.38 19.61 -28.97
N LEU A 385 9.74 19.46 -27.82
CA LEU A 385 9.17 18.20 -27.35
C LEU A 385 8.03 17.72 -28.26
N GLU A 386 7.12 18.60 -28.66
CA GLU A 386 6.02 18.27 -29.58
C GLU A 386 6.54 17.66 -30.88
N LYS A 387 7.58 18.26 -31.49
CA LYS A 387 8.25 17.71 -32.69
C LYS A 387 8.88 16.35 -32.42
N MET A 388 9.47 16.15 -31.24
CA MET A 388 10.12 14.89 -30.88
C MET A 388 9.15 13.75 -30.53
N MET A 389 7.92 14.10 -30.15
CA MET A 389 6.84 13.19 -29.77
C MET A 389 5.86 12.88 -30.92
N GLU A 390 5.98 13.59 -32.05
CA GLU A 390 5.11 13.41 -33.22
C GLU A 390 5.03 11.94 -33.66
N GLY A 391 3.80 11.42 -33.78
CA GLY A 391 3.52 10.03 -34.14
C GLY A 391 3.81 8.98 -33.07
N LYS A 392 4.15 9.36 -31.82
CA LYS A 392 4.54 8.45 -30.73
C LYS A 392 3.70 8.62 -29.45
N ARG A 393 2.39 8.83 -29.62
CA ARG A 393 1.43 9.07 -28.51
C ARG A 393 1.22 7.86 -27.60
N ASP A 394 1.56 6.66 -28.07
CA ASP A 394 1.59 5.42 -27.29
C ASP A 394 2.81 5.31 -26.36
N LYS A 395 3.74 6.27 -26.47
CA LYS A 395 5.00 6.27 -25.72
C LYS A 395 5.23 7.55 -24.93
N PHE A 396 4.78 8.68 -25.46
CA PHE A 396 5.05 9.99 -24.91
C PHE A 396 3.78 10.84 -24.77
N SER A 397 3.72 11.61 -23.68
CA SER A 397 2.67 12.60 -23.45
C SER A 397 3.28 13.92 -22.94
N LEU A 398 2.65 15.03 -23.30
CA LEU A 398 3.05 16.38 -22.90
C LEU A 398 1.84 17.12 -22.37
N THR A 399 1.95 17.58 -21.13
CA THR A 399 1.01 18.48 -20.47
C THR A 399 1.68 19.83 -20.27
N PHE A 400 0.98 20.90 -20.65
CA PHE A 400 1.48 22.27 -20.61
C PHE A 400 0.52 23.17 -19.86
N ILE A 401 1.01 23.89 -18.86
CA ILE A 401 0.21 24.84 -18.08
C ILE A 401 -0.05 26.08 -18.95
N PRO A 402 -1.33 26.41 -19.25
CA PRO A 402 -1.64 27.45 -20.23
C PRO A 402 -1.30 28.86 -19.73
N LYS A 403 -1.35 29.10 -18.41
CA LYS A 403 -1.05 30.39 -17.80
C LYS A 403 -0.45 30.17 -16.41
N GLY A 404 0.65 30.84 -16.12
CA GLY A 404 1.30 30.80 -14.81
C GLY A 404 2.23 29.61 -14.64
N THR A 405 2.37 29.19 -13.40
CA THR A 405 3.26 28.15 -12.88
C THR A 405 2.48 27.05 -12.19
N PHE A 406 3.11 25.93 -11.88
CA PHE A 406 2.48 24.84 -11.15
C PHE A 406 1.76 25.28 -9.86
N GLU A 407 2.34 26.21 -9.09
CA GLU A 407 1.71 26.68 -7.85
C GLU A 407 0.40 27.46 -8.07
N ASP A 408 0.19 28.02 -9.27
CA ASP A 408 -1.05 28.71 -9.63
C ASP A 408 -2.23 27.74 -9.84
N LEU A 409 -1.97 26.43 -9.90
CA LEU A 409 -3.01 25.40 -10.00
C LEU A 409 -3.70 25.11 -8.66
N VAL A 410 -3.18 25.64 -7.54
CA VAL A 410 -3.77 25.48 -6.21
C VAL A 410 -4.98 26.42 -6.05
N PRO A 411 -6.15 25.92 -5.63
CA PRO A 411 -7.31 26.77 -5.39
C PRO A 411 -7.05 27.85 -4.34
N LEU A 412 -7.55 29.06 -4.60
CA LEU A 412 -7.32 30.23 -3.76
C LEU A 412 -7.69 30.04 -2.28
N PRO A 413 -8.81 29.38 -1.91
CA PRO A 413 -9.12 29.11 -0.50
C PRO A 413 -8.01 28.31 0.21
N ILE A 414 -7.40 27.35 -0.49
CA ILE A 414 -6.32 26.51 0.03
C ILE A 414 -5.02 27.33 0.14
N VAL A 415 -4.75 28.20 -0.82
CA VAL A 415 -3.61 29.12 -0.76
C VAL A 415 -3.67 29.97 0.50
N VAL A 416 -4.81 30.62 0.73
CA VAL A 416 -5.04 31.48 1.91
C VAL A 416 -4.85 30.69 3.21
N ALA A 417 -5.49 29.52 3.33
CA ALA A 417 -5.36 28.67 4.51
C ALA A 417 -3.91 28.21 4.77
N SER A 418 -3.16 27.93 3.71
CA SER A 418 -1.77 27.47 3.82
C SER A 418 -0.83 28.60 4.22
N LEU A 419 -1.06 29.82 3.71
CA LEU A 419 -0.25 30.98 4.09
C LEU A 419 -0.52 31.43 5.53
N ASN A 420 -1.77 31.39 5.99
CA ASN A 420 -2.11 31.71 7.37
C ASN A 420 -1.45 30.75 8.37
N GLU A 421 -1.26 29.49 7.99
CA GLU A 421 -0.53 28.50 8.80
C GLU A 421 0.98 28.76 8.79
N LEU A 422 1.57 28.91 7.60
CA LEU A 422 3.03 28.97 7.44
C LEU A 422 3.63 30.33 7.78
N TYR A 423 2.87 31.40 7.55
CA TYR A 423 3.31 32.77 7.65
C TYR A 423 2.28 33.63 8.39
N PRO A 424 1.91 33.28 9.65
CA PRO A 424 0.85 33.96 10.37
C PRO A 424 1.10 35.47 10.45
N ALA A 425 0.05 36.26 10.17
CA ALA A 425 0.07 37.71 10.18
C ALA A 425 -1.07 38.24 11.07
N GLU A 426 -0.91 39.44 11.63
CA GLU A 426 -1.84 40.02 12.62
C GLU A 426 -3.30 40.07 12.13
N ASN A 427 -3.52 40.36 10.85
CA ASN A 427 -4.85 40.39 10.22
C ASN A 427 -5.16 39.16 9.34
N GLY A 428 -4.26 38.17 9.28
CA GLY A 428 -4.38 37.03 8.36
C GLY A 428 -4.36 37.42 6.87
N TYR A 429 -4.18 36.44 5.98
CA TYR A 429 -4.42 36.60 4.54
C TYR A 429 -5.89 36.30 4.25
N GLU A 430 -6.45 36.99 3.27
CA GLU A 430 -7.80 36.76 2.76
C GLU A 430 -7.78 36.57 1.24
N GLU A 431 -8.81 35.93 0.67
CA GLU A 431 -8.91 35.77 -0.79
C GLU A 431 -8.91 37.11 -1.53
N SER A 432 -9.44 38.15 -0.88
CA SER A 432 -9.48 39.51 -1.43
C SER A 432 -8.10 40.15 -1.59
N ASP A 433 -7.05 39.61 -0.96
CA ASP A 433 -5.67 40.10 -1.09
C ASP A 433 -5.05 39.74 -2.46
N PHE A 434 -5.63 38.79 -3.19
CA PHE A 434 -5.12 38.26 -4.45
C PHE A 434 -5.88 38.89 -5.61
N LYS A 435 -5.20 39.80 -6.34
CA LYS A 435 -5.83 40.66 -7.35
C LYS A 435 -5.05 40.76 -8.66
N SER A 436 -3.85 40.21 -8.75
CA SER A 436 -3.03 40.45 -9.94
C SER A 436 -3.44 39.57 -11.11
N GLU A 437 -3.44 40.18 -12.29
CA GLU A 437 -3.57 39.45 -13.56
C GLU A 437 -2.35 38.56 -13.86
N LYS A 438 -1.26 38.71 -13.08
CA LYS A 438 0.04 38.05 -13.26
C LYS A 438 0.13 36.65 -12.64
N GLY A 439 -0.83 36.26 -11.80
CA GLY A 439 -0.89 34.93 -11.20
C GLY A 439 -0.88 34.95 -9.66
N VAL A 440 -1.36 33.88 -9.06
CA VAL A 440 -1.49 33.73 -7.61
C VAL A 440 -0.11 33.69 -6.97
N LEU A 441 0.85 32.95 -7.54
CA LEU A 441 2.22 32.86 -7.00
C LEU A 441 2.92 34.22 -6.92
N HIS A 442 2.68 35.11 -7.89
CA HIS A 442 3.21 36.47 -7.86
C HIS A 442 2.67 37.23 -6.63
N ASP A 443 1.38 37.12 -6.37
CA ASP A 443 0.71 37.77 -5.24
C ASP A 443 1.16 37.17 -3.91
N ILE A 444 1.33 35.84 -3.83
CA ILE A 444 1.91 35.18 -2.64
C ILE A 444 3.26 35.77 -2.30
N ASN A 445 4.18 35.85 -3.28
CA ASN A 445 5.54 36.37 -3.04
C ASN A 445 5.52 37.82 -2.56
N TYR A 446 4.67 38.66 -3.18
CA TYR A 446 4.51 40.05 -2.79
C TYR A 446 3.97 40.21 -1.36
N LEU A 447 2.90 39.48 -1.03
CA LEU A 447 2.24 39.54 0.29
C LEU A 447 3.12 39.00 1.41
N VAL A 448 3.80 37.86 1.19
CA VAL A 448 4.73 37.27 2.17
C VAL A 448 5.88 38.24 2.46
N TRP A 449 6.43 38.89 1.44
CA TRP A 449 7.48 39.90 1.60
C TRP A 449 6.99 41.15 2.34
N GLN A 450 5.83 41.68 1.95
CA GLN A 450 5.24 42.88 2.57
C GLN A 450 4.98 42.69 4.07
N ARG A 451 4.70 41.46 4.49
CA ARG A 451 4.38 41.11 5.89
C ARG A 451 5.61 40.67 6.71
N GLY A 452 6.81 40.97 6.24
CA GLY A 452 8.05 40.85 7.03
C GLY A 452 8.80 39.52 6.89
N ASN A 453 8.36 38.62 6.01
CA ASN A 453 9.10 37.39 5.71
C ASN A 453 10.09 37.62 4.55
N SER A 454 11.25 36.97 4.60
CA SER A 454 12.33 37.21 3.63
C SER A 454 12.02 36.65 2.24
N LYS A 455 11.36 35.49 2.15
CA LYS A 455 10.97 34.82 0.90
C LYS A 455 9.97 33.69 1.16
N LEU A 456 9.12 33.40 0.17
CA LEU A 456 8.32 32.17 0.14
C LEU A 456 9.24 30.94 -0.01
N ASP A 457 9.07 29.97 0.89
CA ASP A 457 9.59 28.61 0.72
C ASP A 457 8.55 27.83 -0.08
N LYS A 458 8.74 27.78 -1.41
CA LYS A 458 7.81 27.14 -2.35
C LYS A 458 7.54 25.68 -2.00
N VAL A 459 8.55 24.95 -1.52
CA VAL A 459 8.41 23.53 -1.19
C VAL A 459 7.57 23.37 0.07
N LYS A 460 7.81 24.17 1.12
CA LYS A 460 6.95 24.14 2.31
C LYS A 460 5.53 24.58 2.00
N PHE A 461 5.37 25.62 1.20
CA PHE A 461 4.07 26.12 0.78
C PHE A 461 3.26 25.05 0.03
N ILE A 462 3.84 24.46 -1.01
CA ILE A 462 3.11 23.46 -1.81
C ILE A 462 2.79 22.22 -0.98
N ASN A 463 3.70 21.83 -0.09
CA ASN A 463 3.47 20.70 0.79
C ASN A 463 2.24 20.94 1.70
N GLU A 464 2.16 22.12 2.29
CA GLU A 464 1.07 22.48 3.19
C GLU A 464 -0.26 22.69 2.44
N ALA A 465 -0.19 23.21 1.21
CA ALA A 465 -1.34 23.31 0.32
C ALA A 465 -1.90 21.95 -0.07
N VAL A 466 -1.07 21.03 -0.57
CA VAL A 466 -1.52 19.70 -1.01
C VAL A 466 -2.02 18.85 0.16
N ARG A 467 -1.51 19.08 1.38
CA ARG A 467 -2.04 18.46 2.61
C ARG A 467 -3.53 18.81 2.86
N ARG A 468 -3.96 20.02 2.44
CA ARG A 468 -5.35 20.51 2.58
C ARG A 468 -6.27 20.16 1.41
N MET A 469 -5.73 19.74 0.28
CA MET A 469 -6.52 19.45 -0.92
C MET A 469 -7.37 18.19 -0.75
N GLU A 470 -8.62 18.28 -1.20
CA GLU A 470 -9.50 17.15 -1.50
C GLU A 470 -9.44 16.81 -3.00
N GLU A 471 -10.10 15.72 -3.42
CA GLU A 471 -10.17 15.29 -4.83
C GLU A 471 -10.62 16.43 -5.76
N LYS A 472 -11.69 17.14 -5.38
CA LYS A 472 -12.30 18.25 -6.15
C LYS A 472 -11.35 19.44 -6.37
N ASP A 473 -10.31 19.55 -5.56
CA ASP A 473 -9.37 20.67 -5.56
C ASP A 473 -8.21 20.43 -6.54
N VAL A 474 -8.03 19.19 -7.01
CA VAL A 474 -6.99 18.84 -7.99
C VAL A 474 -7.44 19.32 -9.37
N SER A 475 -6.63 20.17 -10.02
CA SER A 475 -7.00 20.72 -11.32
C SER A 475 -7.14 19.63 -12.39
N ASN A 476 -8.09 19.82 -13.32
CA ASN A 476 -8.30 18.91 -14.45
C ASN A 476 -7.02 18.67 -15.27
N LEU A 477 -6.12 19.65 -15.35
CA LEU A 477 -4.85 19.52 -16.07
C LEU A 477 -3.94 18.45 -15.43
N ILE A 478 -3.87 18.44 -14.10
CA ILE A 478 -3.12 17.42 -13.35
C ILE A 478 -3.83 16.06 -13.44
N TRP A 479 -5.15 16.06 -13.41
CA TRP A 479 -5.95 14.86 -13.60
C TRP A 479 -5.63 14.16 -14.93
N GLU A 480 -5.64 14.91 -16.04
CA GLU A 480 -5.34 14.38 -17.36
C GLU A 480 -3.88 13.93 -17.51
N LEU A 481 -2.92 14.65 -16.91
CA LEU A 481 -1.52 14.21 -16.85
C LEU A 481 -1.39 12.83 -16.19
N ILE A 482 -2.02 12.64 -15.04
CA ILE A 482 -1.94 11.39 -14.27
C ILE A 482 -2.63 10.25 -15.02
N LYS A 483 -3.81 10.51 -15.62
CA LYS A 483 -4.50 9.54 -16.47
C LYS A 483 -3.65 9.08 -17.65
N GLU A 484 -3.04 10.00 -18.38
CA GLU A 484 -2.19 9.62 -19.51
C GLU A 484 -0.95 8.86 -19.06
N ALA A 485 -0.34 9.22 -17.91
CA ALA A 485 0.76 8.45 -17.34
C ALA A 485 0.34 7.01 -16.98
N TYR A 486 -0.85 6.84 -16.40
CA TYR A 486 -1.45 5.53 -16.11
C TYR A 486 -1.67 4.71 -17.37
N LYS A 487 -2.28 5.29 -18.39
CA LYS A 487 -2.52 4.65 -19.67
C LYS A 487 -1.21 4.18 -20.33
N LEU A 488 -0.20 5.06 -20.36
CA LEU A 488 1.11 4.73 -20.92
C LEU A 488 1.82 3.61 -20.16
N SER A 489 1.64 3.53 -18.83
CA SER A 489 2.19 2.44 -18.00
C SER A 489 1.54 1.06 -18.25
N GLY A 490 0.52 0.99 -19.12
CA GLY A 490 -0.20 -0.26 -19.42
C GLY A 490 -1.38 -0.55 -18.48
N ALA A 491 -1.88 0.46 -17.76
CA ALA A 491 -3.13 0.32 -17.02
C ALA A 491 -4.33 0.42 -17.98
N ASN A 492 -5.16 -0.62 -18.03
CA ASN A 492 -6.52 -0.50 -18.56
C ASN A 492 -7.29 0.42 -17.62
N ILE A 493 -7.43 1.69 -18.00
CA ILE A 493 -8.43 2.58 -17.42
C ILE A 493 -9.74 2.07 -18.00
N GLY A 494 -10.57 1.42 -17.18
CA GLY A 494 -11.90 0.98 -17.59
C GLY A 494 -12.69 2.18 -18.06
N MET A 495 -12.73 2.39 -19.37
CA MET A 495 -13.67 3.27 -20.04
C MET A 495 -14.41 2.42 -21.07
N GLU A 496 -15.37 1.66 -20.57
CA GLU A 496 -16.69 1.48 -21.20
C GLU A 496 -17.76 1.61 -20.13
#